data_AF-A0A3P3VUP3-F1
#
_entry.id   AF-A0A3P3VUP3-F1
#
_cell.length_a   1.000
_cell.length_b   1.000
_cell.length_c   1.000
_cell.angle_alpha   90.00
_cell.angle_beta   90.00
_cell.angle_gamma   90.00
#
_symmetry.space_group_name_H-M   'P 1'
#
loop_
_entity.id
_entity.type
_entity.pdbx_description
1 polymer ?
#
loop_
_entity_poly.entity_id
_entity_poly.type
_entity_poly.pdbx_seq_one_letter_code
_entity_poly.pdbx_strand_id
1 'polypeptide(L)'
;MLISTDTKRVIVGLGKTGIACARYFSDMGLGFRVADSRPTPPQLDAFREQFPEVSVSAGPFQPGQFDDATLLVVSPGVSLREPALASAIERGVEVVGDIELFCRAVTKPLVAITGSNAKSTVTTLVGEMLQACGLKVAVGGNIGTPVLDLLHSDADIFVLELSSFQLETTDKVGAEVATVLNVSEDHMDRYEGLADYHRAKHRIFRGCRSAVINRDDPLSSPLVGSAVRIGSFGLGSPDLGQFGIREENGQQWLAQGSNLLLPVTELKIFGRHNQANALAALAIVNNLHLPLEPALDVLREFSGLPHRCQWVAESAGVLFINDSKATNVGAAVAAIEGIGQTLKGRIVLIAGGDGKGADFSGLLPSVQNYVKASLLIGRDAPAVEASLRGQVTERCEDLRHAVVRAWEIAEAGDAVLLAPACASFDMFSGFEDRGDQFVRWVQEVAHG
;
A
#
# COMPACT_ATOMS: atom_id res chain seq x y z
N MET A 1 23.45 31.98 2.66
CA MET A 1 24.83 31.82 2.15
C MET A 1 24.79 30.58 1.28
N LEU A 2 24.78 30.73 -0.06
CA LEU A 2 24.76 29.57 -0.97
C LEU A 2 26.06 28.80 -0.79
N ILE A 3 25.97 27.54 -0.35
CA ILE A 3 27.13 26.65 -0.34
C ILE A 3 27.39 26.33 -1.81
N SER A 4 28.40 26.97 -2.40
CA SER A 4 28.85 26.71 -3.77
C SER A 4 29.49 25.31 -3.83
N THR A 5 28.67 24.29 -4.04
CA THR A 5 29.14 22.96 -4.44
C THR A 5 29.26 22.93 -5.96
N ASP A 6 30.32 22.35 -6.53
CA ASP A 6 30.44 22.08 -7.97
C ASP A 6 29.35 21.10 -8.50
N THR A 7 28.54 20.55 -7.60
CA THR A 7 27.43 19.65 -7.92
C THR A 7 26.31 20.38 -8.67
N LYS A 8 26.05 19.96 -9.90
CA LYS A 8 24.92 20.40 -10.73
C LYS A 8 23.77 19.41 -10.62
N ARG A 9 22.71 19.80 -9.91
CA ARG A 9 21.59 18.94 -9.53
C ARG A 9 20.40 19.12 -10.48
N VAL A 10 19.82 18.01 -10.92
CA VAL A 10 18.60 18.03 -11.73
C VAL A 10 17.56 17.11 -11.11
N ILE A 11 16.38 17.65 -10.80
CA ILE A 11 15.21 16.85 -10.44
C ILE A 11 14.53 16.44 -11.74
N VAL A 12 14.34 15.13 -11.93
CA VAL A 12 13.71 14.56 -13.13
C VAL A 12 12.34 14.01 -12.75
N GLY A 13 11.29 14.70 -13.19
CA GLY A 13 9.91 14.43 -12.85
C GLY A 13 9.37 15.32 -11.73
N LEU A 14 8.35 16.12 -12.05
CA LEU A 14 7.55 16.88 -11.10
C LEU A 14 6.38 16.04 -10.56
N GLY A 15 5.52 16.66 -9.75
CA GLY A 15 4.52 16.01 -8.91
C GLY A 15 4.91 16.09 -7.45
N LYS A 16 4.25 15.30 -6.60
CA LYS A 16 4.46 15.34 -5.13
C LYS A 16 5.93 15.09 -4.76
N THR A 17 6.54 14.04 -5.31
CA THR A 17 7.95 13.70 -5.06
C THR A 17 8.92 14.76 -5.56
N GLY A 18 8.73 15.27 -6.79
CA GLY A 18 9.61 16.30 -7.34
C GLY A 18 9.58 17.61 -6.54
N ILE A 19 8.41 18.00 -6.06
CA ILE A 19 8.25 19.17 -5.17
C ILE A 19 8.93 18.95 -3.82
N ALA A 20 8.81 17.76 -3.23
CA ALA A 20 9.49 17.44 -1.97
C ALA A 20 11.03 17.50 -2.14
N CYS A 21 11.58 16.98 -3.25
CA CYS A 21 13.00 17.12 -3.58
C CYS A 21 13.44 18.58 -3.73
N ALA A 22 12.60 19.42 -4.36
CA ALA A 22 12.88 20.83 -4.54
C ALA A 22 12.90 21.60 -3.20
N ARG A 23 11.94 21.32 -2.31
CA ARG A 23 11.93 21.88 -0.94
C ARG A 23 13.18 21.47 -0.18
N TYR A 24 13.51 20.18 -0.19
CA TYR A 24 14.70 19.65 0.46
C TYR A 24 16.00 20.35 0.01
N PHE A 25 16.20 20.54 -1.30
CA PHE A 25 17.36 21.29 -1.78
C PHE A 25 17.32 22.77 -1.43
N SER A 26 16.14 23.39 -1.50
CA SER A 26 15.97 24.80 -1.15
C SER A 26 16.26 25.06 0.32
N ASP A 27 15.82 24.19 1.23
CA ASP A 27 16.05 24.30 2.68
C ASP A 27 17.53 24.19 3.04
N MET A 28 18.28 23.39 2.28
CA MET A 28 19.74 23.31 2.41
C MET A 28 20.49 24.45 1.69
N GLY A 29 19.79 25.33 0.98
CA GLY A 29 20.40 26.39 0.17
C GLY A 29 21.21 25.88 -1.02
N LEU A 30 20.84 24.72 -1.58
CA LEU A 30 21.49 24.10 -2.73
C LEU A 30 20.77 24.45 -4.03
N GLY A 31 21.54 24.81 -5.06
CA GLY A 31 20.99 25.06 -6.41
C GLY A 31 20.57 23.77 -7.13
N PHE A 32 19.46 23.85 -7.87
CA PHE A 32 18.94 22.76 -8.70
C PHE A 32 18.13 23.30 -9.87
N ARG A 33 17.87 22.45 -10.87
CA ARG A 33 16.88 22.67 -11.95
C ARG A 33 15.94 21.48 -12.07
N VAL A 34 14.84 21.65 -12.78
CA VAL A 34 13.82 20.60 -12.98
C VAL A 34 13.67 20.26 -14.46
N ALA A 35 13.48 18.98 -14.76
CA ALA A 35 13.07 18.48 -16.07
C ALA A 35 11.89 17.53 -15.92
N ASP A 36 10.87 17.63 -16.77
CA ASP A 36 9.75 16.69 -16.83
C ASP A 36 9.40 16.38 -18.29
N SER A 37 9.18 15.10 -18.61
CA SER A 37 8.88 14.67 -19.97
C SER A 37 7.49 15.11 -20.46
N ARG A 38 6.59 15.49 -19.54
CA ARG A 38 5.25 15.97 -19.87
C ARG A 38 5.31 17.46 -20.24
N PRO A 39 4.57 17.91 -21.26
CA PRO A 39 4.44 19.33 -21.57
C PRO A 39 3.81 20.13 -20.42
N THR A 40 2.85 19.51 -19.71
CA THR A 40 2.12 20.12 -18.59
C THR A 40 2.15 19.17 -17.39
N PRO A 41 3.28 19.11 -16.66
CA PRO A 41 3.39 18.24 -15.51
C PRO A 41 2.44 18.70 -14.38
N PRO A 42 1.99 17.76 -13.53
CA PRO A 42 1.12 18.09 -12.40
C PRO A 42 1.84 19.04 -11.43
N GLN A 43 1.09 20.00 -10.88
CA GLN A 43 1.57 20.98 -9.91
C GLN A 43 2.61 21.97 -10.46
N LEU A 44 2.72 22.13 -11.80
CA LEU A 44 3.67 23.08 -12.41
C LEU A 44 3.45 24.53 -11.94
N ASP A 45 2.21 25.00 -11.92
CA ASP A 45 1.92 26.39 -11.56
C ASP A 45 2.27 26.67 -10.09
N ALA A 46 1.85 25.77 -9.20
CA ALA A 46 2.21 25.83 -7.78
C ALA A 46 3.73 25.74 -7.56
N PHE A 47 4.43 24.93 -8.35
CA PHE A 47 5.90 24.85 -8.30
C PHE A 47 6.56 26.18 -8.70
N ARG A 48 6.10 26.81 -9.80
CA ARG A 48 6.65 28.09 -10.26
C ARG A 48 6.37 29.23 -9.30
N GLU A 49 5.23 29.21 -8.62
CA GLU A 49 4.91 30.15 -7.56
C GLU A 49 5.85 29.95 -6.35
N GLN A 50 6.11 28.70 -5.95
CA GLN A 50 6.98 28.39 -4.82
C GLN A 50 8.48 28.61 -5.13
N PHE A 51 8.91 28.38 -6.37
CA PHE A 51 10.31 28.41 -6.82
C PHE A 51 10.50 29.21 -8.12
N PRO A 52 10.24 30.53 -8.13
CA PRO A 52 10.22 31.34 -9.35
C PRO A 52 11.58 31.41 -10.07
N GLU A 53 12.67 31.28 -9.32
CA GLU A 53 14.05 31.36 -9.85
C GLU A 53 14.56 30.01 -10.39
N VAL A 54 13.80 28.92 -10.22
CA VAL A 54 14.23 27.58 -10.65
C VAL A 54 13.79 27.32 -12.09
N SER A 55 14.75 27.02 -12.96
CA SER A 55 14.46 26.66 -14.35
C SER A 55 13.74 25.31 -14.44
N VAL A 56 12.64 25.26 -15.19
CA VAL A 56 11.87 24.03 -15.48
C VAL A 56 11.85 23.78 -16.98
N SER A 57 12.38 22.64 -17.41
CA SER A 57 12.24 22.12 -18.78
C SER A 57 11.08 21.13 -18.83
N ALA A 58 10.06 21.40 -19.64
CA ALA A 58 8.87 20.55 -19.79
C ALA A 58 8.72 20.07 -21.24
N GLY A 59 8.35 18.81 -21.42
CA GLY A 59 8.25 18.13 -22.71
C GLY A 59 9.33 17.06 -22.90
N PRO A 60 9.31 16.33 -24.03
CA PRO A 60 10.19 15.19 -24.25
C PRO A 60 11.65 15.51 -23.98
N PHE A 61 12.35 14.61 -23.27
CA PHE A 61 13.74 14.82 -22.95
C PHE A 61 14.60 14.87 -24.22
N GLN A 62 15.53 15.81 -24.26
CA GLN A 62 16.38 16.01 -25.43
C GLN A 62 17.74 15.31 -25.24
N PRO A 63 18.37 14.83 -26.33
CA PRO A 63 19.75 14.39 -26.27
C PRO A 63 20.65 15.50 -25.71
N GLY A 64 21.58 15.15 -24.82
CA GLY A 64 22.49 16.13 -24.23
C GLY A 64 21.95 16.91 -23.03
N GLN A 65 20.64 16.81 -22.73
CA GLN A 65 19.97 17.65 -21.73
C GLN A 65 20.58 17.52 -20.32
N PHE A 66 21.15 16.38 -20.00
CA PHE A 66 21.71 16.06 -18.68
C PHE A 66 23.24 15.98 -18.67
N ASP A 67 23.93 16.39 -19.75
CA ASP A 67 25.38 16.23 -19.91
C ASP A 67 26.20 17.02 -18.89
N ASP A 68 25.69 18.16 -18.45
CA ASP A 68 26.32 19.00 -17.44
C ASP A 68 25.89 18.63 -16.01
N ALA A 69 24.96 17.69 -15.81
CA ALA A 69 24.54 17.27 -14.49
C ALA A 69 25.62 16.42 -13.82
N THR A 70 25.78 16.57 -12.51
CA THR A 70 26.58 15.64 -11.69
C THR A 70 25.70 14.77 -10.80
N LEU A 71 24.45 15.19 -10.56
CA LEU A 71 23.45 14.47 -9.78
C LEU A 71 22.07 14.59 -10.45
N LEU A 72 21.44 13.45 -10.75
CA LEU A 72 20.04 13.36 -11.15
C LEU A 72 19.22 12.77 -10.00
N VAL A 73 18.15 13.47 -9.62
CA VAL A 73 17.15 12.99 -8.66
C VAL A 73 15.93 12.57 -9.46
N VAL A 74 15.81 11.26 -9.72
CA VAL A 74 14.83 10.72 -10.66
C VAL A 74 13.60 10.25 -9.90
N SER A 75 12.45 10.81 -10.25
CA SER A 75 11.15 10.38 -9.73
C SER A 75 10.91 8.91 -10.07
N PRO A 76 10.33 8.11 -9.17
CA PRO A 76 10.13 6.69 -9.38
C PRO A 76 9.28 6.38 -10.63
N GLY A 77 8.43 7.30 -11.09
CA GLY A 77 7.64 7.13 -12.31
C GLY A 77 8.40 7.28 -13.62
N VAL A 78 9.67 7.71 -13.60
CA VAL A 78 10.50 7.90 -14.80
C VAL A 78 11.42 6.69 -14.96
N SER A 79 11.43 6.10 -16.15
CA SER A 79 12.30 4.96 -16.46
C SER A 79 13.76 5.40 -16.60
N LEU A 80 14.67 4.71 -15.92
CA LEU A 80 16.12 4.91 -16.09
C LEU A 80 16.62 4.49 -17.48
N ARG A 81 15.80 3.75 -18.24
CA ARG A 81 16.09 3.34 -19.63
C ARG A 81 15.79 4.44 -20.65
N GLU A 82 15.21 5.56 -20.22
CA GLU A 82 15.00 6.73 -21.06
C GLU A 82 16.34 7.17 -21.69
N PRO A 83 16.45 7.31 -23.03
CA PRO A 83 17.74 7.51 -23.70
C PRO A 83 18.59 8.66 -23.13
N ALA A 84 17.98 9.79 -22.79
CA ALA A 84 18.69 10.93 -22.20
C ALA A 84 19.27 10.62 -20.81
N LEU A 85 18.55 9.85 -19.99
CA LEU A 85 19.01 9.43 -18.65
C LEU A 85 20.06 8.33 -18.74
N ALA A 86 19.82 7.32 -19.58
CA ALA A 86 20.76 6.22 -19.80
C ALA A 86 22.13 6.75 -20.26
N SER A 87 22.13 7.70 -21.20
CA SER A 87 23.36 8.35 -21.68
C SER A 87 24.11 9.12 -20.57
N ALA A 88 23.38 9.76 -19.64
CA ALA A 88 24.00 10.42 -18.49
C ALA A 88 24.60 9.43 -17.50
N ILE A 89 23.88 8.33 -17.22
CA ILE A 89 24.36 7.24 -16.36
C ILE A 89 25.65 6.63 -16.92
N GLU A 90 25.71 6.36 -18.22
CA GLU A 90 26.89 5.81 -18.90
C GLU A 90 28.14 6.71 -18.76
N ARG A 91 27.95 8.03 -18.64
CA ARG A 91 29.04 8.99 -18.40
C ARG A 91 29.41 9.15 -16.92
N GLY A 92 28.79 8.40 -16.03
CA GLY A 92 29.09 8.41 -14.59
C GLY A 92 28.35 9.49 -13.81
N VAL A 93 27.27 10.07 -14.36
CA VAL A 93 26.40 10.97 -13.58
C VAL A 93 25.72 10.16 -12.47
N GLU A 94 25.79 10.67 -11.24
CA GLU A 94 25.14 10.01 -10.10
C GLU A 94 23.61 10.10 -10.26
N VAL A 95 22.92 8.97 -10.08
CA VAL A 95 21.45 8.92 -10.15
C VAL A 95 20.89 8.36 -8.86
N VAL A 96 20.01 9.14 -8.24
CA VAL A 96 19.37 8.84 -6.96
C VAL A 96 17.87 9.10 -7.00
N GLY A 97 17.14 8.52 -6.06
CA GLY A 97 15.73 8.84 -5.79
C GLY A 97 15.55 9.75 -4.58
N ASP A 98 14.31 10.07 -4.26
CA ASP A 98 13.93 10.77 -3.03
C ASP A 98 14.27 9.96 -1.77
N ILE A 99 14.07 8.64 -1.82
CA ILE A 99 14.43 7.72 -0.71
C ILE A 99 15.93 7.76 -0.41
N GLU A 100 16.79 7.78 -1.44
CA GLU A 100 18.25 7.86 -1.25
C GLU A 100 18.64 9.18 -0.60
N LEU A 101 18.06 10.30 -1.03
CA LEU A 101 18.26 11.60 -0.39
C LEU A 101 17.83 11.58 1.08
N PHE A 102 16.68 10.95 1.38
CA PHE A 102 16.22 10.76 2.76
C PHE A 102 17.20 9.92 3.57
N CYS A 103 17.63 8.76 3.06
CA CYS A 103 18.58 7.87 3.74
C CYS A 103 19.93 8.53 4.02
N ARG A 104 20.36 9.49 3.19
CA ARG A 104 21.57 10.31 3.44
C ARG A 104 21.40 11.32 4.56
N ALA A 105 20.19 11.83 4.76
CA ALA A 105 19.89 12.90 5.71
C ALA A 105 19.38 12.38 7.07
N VAL A 106 18.72 11.23 7.09
CA VAL A 106 18.04 10.70 8.27
C VAL A 106 19.04 10.31 9.36
N THR A 107 18.79 10.76 10.59
CA THR A 107 19.63 10.43 11.77
C THR A 107 18.93 9.50 12.76
N LYS A 108 17.66 9.18 12.51
CA LYS A 108 16.81 8.33 13.35
C LYS A 108 16.65 6.95 12.69
N PRO A 109 16.32 5.90 13.47
CA PRO A 109 16.04 4.58 12.90
C PRO A 109 14.84 4.63 11.95
N LEU A 110 14.82 3.67 11.03
CA LEU A 110 13.69 3.46 10.12
C LEU A 110 13.38 1.97 9.95
N VAL A 111 12.11 1.67 9.74
CA VAL A 111 11.60 0.40 9.26
C VAL A 111 11.31 0.55 7.77
N ALA A 112 11.74 -0.41 6.95
CA ALA A 112 11.51 -0.41 5.51
C ALA A 112 10.70 -1.63 5.07
N ILE A 113 9.56 -1.39 4.42
CA ILE A 113 8.61 -2.43 4.03
C ILE A 113 8.39 -2.38 2.52
N THR A 114 8.62 -3.49 1.82
CA THR A 114 8.25 -3.66 0.41
C THR A 114 7.55 -5.01 0.19
N GLY A 115 7.09 -5.25 -1.03
CA GLY A 115 6.37 -6.44 -1.45
C GLY A 115 5.56 -6.19 -2.71
N SER A 116 5.06 -7.22 -3.38
CA SER A 116 4.08 -7.03 -4.45
C SER A 116 2.78 -6.51 -3.84
N ASN A 117 2.29 -7.18 -2.79
CA ASN A 117 1.02 -6.89 -2.14
C ASN A 117 1.18 -6.51 -0.65
N ALA A 118 0.09 -6.00 -0.06
CA ALA A 118 -0.08 -5.71 1.37
C ALA A 118 0.85 -4.67 2.03
N LYS A 119 1.78 -4.08 1.27
CA LYS A 119 2.71 -3.04 1.73
C LYS A 119 2.05 -1.97 2.61
N SER A 120 0.98 -1.36 2.13
CA SER A 120 0.32 -0.25 2.84
C SER A 120 -0.33 -0.68 4.14
N THR A 121 -0.93 -1.87 4.16
CA THR A 121 -1.55 -2.44 5.36
C THR A 121 -0.50 -2.69 6.44
N VAL A 122 0.60 -3.37 6.10
CA VAL A 122 1.66 -3.67 7.06
C VAL A 122 2.39 -2.41 7.51
N THR A 123 2.63 -1.45 6.60
CA THR A 123 3.26 -0.17 6.92
C THR A 123 2.42 0.61 7.93
N THR A 124 1.10 0.63 7.74
CA THR A 124 0.18 1.33 8.65
C THR A 124 0.07 0.61 9.99
N LEU A 125 -0.11 -0.71 9.99
CA LEU A 125 -0.11 -1.53 11.20
C LEU A 125 1.16 -1.32 12.03
N VAL A 126 2.33 -1.40 11.42
CA VAL A 126 3.59 -1.16 12.12
C VAL A 126 3.64 0.28 12.66
N GLY A 127 3.20 1.27 11.88
CA GLY A 127 3.09 2.65 12.35
C GLY A 127 2.26 2.78 13.64
N GLU A 128 1.05 2.22 13.65
CA GLU A 128 0.15 2.24 14.80
C GLU A 128 0.70 1.43 15.99
N MET A 129 1.29 0.26 15.75
CA MET A 129 1.91 -0.57 16.80
C MET A 129 3.06 0.15 17.49
N LEU A 130 3.90 0.86 16.73
CA LEU A 130 5.01 1.63 17.27
C LEU A 130 4.52 2.85 18.05
N GLN A 131 3.44 3.50 17.61
CA GLN A 131 2.77 4.56 18.39
C GLN A 131 2.19 4.03 19.70
N ALA A 132 1.54 2.86 19.67
CA ALA A 132 1.02 2.19 20.87
C ALA A 132 2.14 1.79 21.84
N CYS A 133 3.36 1.55 21.34
CA CYS A 133 4.56 1.36 22.15
C CYS A 133 5.13 2.67 22.73
N GLY A 134 4.48 3.82 22.50
CA GLY A 134 4.86 5.12 23.05
C GLY A 134 5.89 5.89 22.23
N LEU A 135 6.18 5.48 20.98
CA LEU A 135 7.11 6.18 20.10
C LEU A 135 6.39 7.27 19.30
N LYS A 136 7.09 8.37 19.01
CA LYS A 136 6.67 9.29 17.94
C LYS A 136 7.04 8.69 16.60
N VAL A 137 6.05 8.42 15.76
CA VAL A 137 6.24 7.70 14.50
C VAL A 137 5.81 8.55 13.33
N ALA A 138 6.68 8.64 12.32
CA ALA A 138 6.35 9.22 11.03
C ALA A 138 6.25 8.10 9.98
N VAL A 139 5.09 8.00 9.32
CA VAL A 139 4.79 6.99 8.30
C VAL A 139 4.75 7.65 6.93
N GLY A 140 5.40 7.05 5.92
CA GLY A 140 5.31 7.56 4.56
C GLY A 140 6.11 6.75 3.54
N GLY A 141 6.66 7.43 2.53
CA GLY A 141 7.38 6.82 1.41
C GLY A 141 6.50 6.76 0.16
N ASN A 142 6.16 5.56 -0.29
CA ASN A 142 5.29 5.34 -1.45
C ASN A 142 3.80 5.68 -1.17
N ILE A 143 3.41 5.79 0.09
CA ILE A 143 2.08 6.19 0.53
C ILE A 143 2.13 7.42 1.43
N GLY A 144 1.01 8.12 1.54
CA GLY A 144 0.86 9.26 2.44
C GLY A 144 1.80 10.40 2.09
N THR A 145 2.62 10.78 3.06
CA THR A 145 3.53 11.93 2.98
C THR A 145 4.80 11.56 2.20
N PRO A 146 5.25 12.39 1.24
CA PRO A 146 6.53 12.22 0.57
C PRO A 146 7.68 12.07 1.57
N VAL A 147 8.62 11.17 1.31
CA VAL A 147 9.63 10.77 2.31
C VAL A 147 10.48 11.94 2.82
N LEU A 148 10.82 12.90 1.96
CA LEU A 148 11.67 14.04 2.32
C LEU A 148 10.94 15.02 3.24
N ASP A 149 9.61 15.14 3.10
CA ASP A 149 8.82 15.99 3.99
C ASP A 149 8.81 15.42 5.43
N LEU A 150 9.05 14.11 5.61
CA LEU A 150 9.13 13.47 6.93
C LEU A 150 10.37 13.94 7.73
N LEU A 151 11.42 14.46 7.09
CA LEU A 151 12.63 14.94 7.77
C LEU A 151 12.35 16.11 8.71
N HIS A 152 11.23 16.83 8.52
CA HIS A 152 10.82 17.92 9.40
C HIS A 152 10.05 17.46 10.64
N SER A 153 9.71 16.17 10.74
CA SER A 153 9.01 15.63 11.90
C SER A 153 9.95 15.46 13.10
N ASP A 154 9.39 15.51 14.30
CA ASP A 154 10.09 15.20 15.56
C ASP A 154 10.03 13.70 15.91
N ALA A 155 9.91 12.84 14.90
CA ALA A 155 9.74 11.40 15.06
C ALA A 155 10.97 10.73 15.69
N ASP A 156 10.70 9.74 16.53
CA ASP A 156 11.70 8.84 17.10
C ASP A 156 12.12 7.76 16.08
N ILE A 157 11.18 7.36 15.21
CA ILE A 157 11.36 6.32 14.20
C ILE A 157 10.49 6.58 12.97
N PHE A 158 11.00 6.18 11.80
CA PHE A 158 10.27 6.24 10.54
C PHE A 158 9.78 4.86 10.11
N VAL A 159 8.58 4.78 9.52
CA VAL A 159 8.05 3.56 8.90
C VAL A 159 7.77 3.84 7.42
N LEU A 160 8.58 3.24 6.55
CA LEU A 160 8.59 3.56 5.13
C LEU A 160 8.03 2.41 4.30
N GLU A 161 6.98 2.70 3.54
CA GLU A 161 6.57 1.86 2.41
C GLU A 161 7.48 2.20 1.22
N LEU A 162 8.16 1.19 0.65
CA LEU A 162 9.03 1.37 -0.51
C LEU A 162 8.54 0.55 -1.71
N SER A 163 8.38 1.21 -2.86
CA SER A 163 8.15 0.53 -4.14
C SER A 163 9.45 -0.04 -4.72
N SER A 164 9.36 -0.97 -5.68
CA SER A 164 10.54 -1.46 -6.40
C SER A 164 11.22 -0.33 -7.19
N PHE A 165 10.44 0.59 -7.75
CA PHE A 165 10.94 1.75 -8.51
C PHE A 165 11.79 2.70 -7.66
N GLN A 166 11.37 2.94 -6.42
CA GLN A 166 12.16 3.75 -5.48
C GLN A 166 13.44 3.03 -5.05
N LEU A 167 13.37 1.71 -4.88
CA LEU A 167 14.53 0.90 -4.49
C LEU A 167 15.59 0.83 -5.58
N GLU A 168 15.23 0.87 -6.87
CA GLU A 168 16.18 0.91 -7.99
C GLU A 168 17.18 2.07 -7.87
N THR A 169 16.70 3.24 -7.46
CA THR A 169 17.50 4.48 -7.31
C THR A 169 17.98 4.73 -5.89
N THR A 170 17.89 3.72 -5.01
CA THR A 170 18.38 3.77 -3.63
C THR A 170 19.52 2.79 -3.45
N ASP A 171 20.71 3.28 -3.07
CA ASP A 171 21.87 2.41 -2.90
C ASP A 171 21.81 1.66 -1.56
N LYS A 172 21.62 2.41 -0.47
CA LYS A 172 21.61 1.85 0.89
C LYS A 172 20.46 2.41 1.69
N VAL A 173 19.46 1.57 1.96
CA VAL A 173 18.32 1.92 2.81
C VAL A 173 18.74 2.04 4.27
N GLY A 174 19.60 1.14 4.76
CA GLY A 174 20.13 1.25 6.13
C GLY A 174 19.11 1.02 7.25
N ALA A 175 18.04 0.27 6.98
CA ALA A 175 16.93 0.09 7.92
C ALA A 175 17.33 -0.65 9.22
N GLU A 176 16.67 -0.31 10.33
CA GLU A 176 16.73 -1.11 11.57
C GLU A 176 16.09 -2.48 11.33
N VAL A 177 14.94 -2.48 10.66
CA VAL A 177 14.25 -3.68 10.18
C VAL A 177 13.82 -3.48 8.74
N ALA A 178 14.17 -4.42 7.86
CA ALA A 178 13.71 -4.46 6.47
C ALA A 178 12.86 -5.71 6.22
N THR A 179 11.85 -5.62 5.35
CA THR A 179 11.07 -6.78 4.91
C THR A 179 10.67 -6.70 3.45
N VAL A 180 10.68 -7.86 2.79
CA VAL A 180 9.94 -8.10 1.55
C VAL A 180 8.77 -9.01 1.95
N LEU A 181 7.54 -8.54 1.86
CA LEU A 181 6.36 -9.30 2.31
C LEU A 181 6.07 -10.51 1.42
N ASN A 182 6.24 -10.33 0.12
CA ASN A 182 6.00 -11.31 -0.94
C ASN A 182 6.52 -10.78 -2.28
N VAL A 183 6.78 -11.69 -3.22
CA VAL A 183 7.17 -11.40 -4.60
C VAL A 183 6.35 -12.25 -5.57
N SER A 184 5.36 -11.62 -6.20
CA SER A 184 4.58 -12.15 -7.32
C SER A 184 4.71 -11.25 -8.55
N GLU A 185 4.41 -11.76 -9.74
CA GLU A 185 4.41 -10.98 -10.99
C GLU A 185 3.56 -9.70 -10.84
N ASP A 186 4.19 -8.57 -11.14
CA ASP A 186 3.62 -7.22 -11.10
C ASP A 186 4.57 -6.29 -11.87
N HIS A 187 4.06 -5.23 -12.51
CA HIS A 187 4.87 -4.26 -13.27
C HIS A 187 5.77 -4.86 -14.38
N MET A 188 5.30 -5.89 -15.09
CA MET A 188 6.04 -6.53 -16.20
C MET A 188 6.19 -5.62 -17.44
N ASP A 189 5.51 -4.48 -17.48
CA ASP A 189 5.73 -3.39 -18.43
C ASP A 189 7.07 -2.66 -18.19
N ARG A 190 7.61 -2.74 -16.96
CA ARG A 190 8.86 -2.07 -16.55
C ARG A 190 10.06 -3.01 -16.42
N TYR A 191 9.81 -4.28 -16.09
CA TYR A 191 10.86 -5.26 -15.84
C TYR A 191 10.91 -6.31 -16.95
N GLU A 192 12.12 -6.76 -17.30
CA GLU A 192 12.32 -7.85 -18.27
C GLU A 192 11.78 -9.20 -17.78
N GLY A 193 11.53 -9.30 -16.47
CA GLY A 193 10.87 -10.45 -15.86
C GLY A 193 10.96 -10.41 -14.34
N LEU A 194 10.42 -11.46 -13.71
CA LEU A 194 10.34 -11.57 -12.26
C LEU A 194 11.70 -11.47 -11.54
N ALA A 195 12.78 -11.95 -12.17
CA ALA A 195 14.12 -11.88 -11.60
C ALA A 195 14.65 -10.44 -11.44
N ASP A 196 14.34 -9.55 -12.38
CA ASP A 196 14.74 -8.14 -12.32
C ASP A 196 13.92 -7.40 -11.24
N TYR A 197 12.60 -7.65 -11.21
CA TYR A 197 11.71 -7.13 -10.17
C TYR A 197 12.11 -7.58 -8.75
N HIS A 198 12.42 -8.87 -8.59
CA HIS A 198 12.94 -9.43 -7.34
C HIS A 198 14.22 -8.71 -6.91
N ARG A 199 15.19 -8.55 -7.83
CA ARG A 199 16.46 -7.87 -7.54
C ARG A 199 16.24 -6.41 -7.12
N ALA A 200 15.30 -5.70 -7.76
CA ALA A 200 14.93 -4.34 -7.37
C ALA A 200 14.43 -4.28 -5.93
N LYS A 201 13.48 -5.16 -5.54
CA LYS A 201 12.96 -5.21 -4.16
C LYS A 201 14.02 -5.58 -3.13
N HIS A 202 14.91 -6.52 -3.45
CA HIS A 202 15.94 -7.01 -2.51
C HIS A 202 16.99 -5.96 -2.16
N ARG A 203 17.06 -4.83 -2.89
CA ARG A 203 17.87 -3.68 -2.48
C ARG A 203 17.48 -3.14 -1.11
N ILE A 204 16.25 -3.38 -0.65
CA ILE A 204 15.77 -2.97 0.69
C ILE A 204 16.64 -3.50 1.84
N PHE A 205 17.28 -4.66 1.65
CA PHE A 205 18.11 -5.28 2.67
C PHE A 205 19.54 -4.70 2.74
N ARG A 206 19.92 -3.83 1.80
CA ARG A 206 21.27 -3.24 1.78
C ARG A 206 21.49 -2.35 2.99
N GLY A 207 22.41 -2.80 3.85
CA GLY A 207 22.77 -2.10 5.08
C GLY A 207 21.75 -2.24 6.22
N CYS A 208 20.75 -3.12 6.10
CA CYS A 208 19.82 -3.35 7.19
C CYS A 208 20.48 -4.03 8.40
N ARG A 209 20.00 -3.73 9.60
CA ARG A 209 20.47 -4.37 10.85
C ARG A 209 19.76 -5.69 11.11
N SER A 210 18.50 -5.78 10.73
CA SER A 210 17.72 -7.01 10.78
C SER A 210 16.75 -7.11 9.60
N ALA A 211 16.34 -8.33 9.30
CA ALA A 211 15.34 -8.61 8.28
C ALA A 211 14.21 -9.48 8.83
N VAL A 212 13.01 -9.29 8.30
CA VAL A 212 11.84 -10.15 8.55
C VAL A 212 11.43 -10.80 7.24
N ILE A 213 11.41 -12.13 7.20
CA ILE A 213 11.15 -12.92 5.99
C ILE A 213 9.80 -13.65 6.05
N ASN A 214 9.19 -13.87 4.88
CA ASN A 214 8.01 -14.69 4.72
C ASN A 214 8.41 -16.14 4.45
N ARG A 215 8.09 -17.06 5.36
CA ARG A 215 8.41 -18.50 5.19
C ARG A 215 7.58 -19.17 4.10
N ASP A 216 6.43 -18.60 3.76
CA ASP A 216 5.55 -19.12 2.70
C ASP A 216 5.96 -18.61 1.30
N ASP A 217 6.90 -17.68 1.22
CA ASP A 217 7.40 -17.12 -0.03
C ASP A 217 8.95 -17.11 -0.06
N PRO A 218 9.59 -18.11 -0.68
CA PRO A 218 11.05 -18.18 -0.77
C PRO A 218 11.71 -16.97 -1.44
N LEU A 219 11.00 -16.28 -2.34
CA LEU A 219 11.51 -15.08 -3.02
C LEU A 219 11.56 -13.85 -2.11
N SER A 220 10.99 -13.92 -0.90
CA SER A 220 11.11 -12.87 0.12
C SER A 220 12.43 -12.93 0.90
N SER A 221 13.11 -14.08 0.89
CA SER A 221 14.23 -14.35 1.79
C SER A 221 15.55 -13.84 1.22
N PRO A 222 16.28 -12.95 1.91
CA PRO A 222 17.49 -12.37 1.37
C PRO A 222 18.74 -13.20 1.65
N LEU A 223 19.77 -12.96 0.84
CA LEU A 223 21.14 -13.40 1.12
C LEU A 223 21.85 -12.29 1.90
N VAL A 224 21.78 -12.36 3.23
CA VAL A 224 22.47 -11.41 4.15
C VAL A 224 23.58 -12.09 4.93
N GLY A 225 24.54 -11.29 5.42
CA GLY A 225 25.61 -11.80 6.28
C GLY A 225 25.09 -12.29 7.64
N SER A 226 25.86 -13.16 8.29
CA SER A 226 25.50 -13.79 9.57
C SER A 226 25.26 -12.82 10.74
N ALA A 227 25.73 -11.58 10.63
CA ALA A 227 25.50 -10.54 11.63
C ALA A 227 24.09 -9.93 11.56
N VAL A 228 23.36 -10.10 10.45
CA VAL A 228 22.00 -9.59 10.29
C VAL A 228 21.04 -10.56 10.99
N ARG A 229 20.30 -10.05 11.98
CA ARG A 229 19.27 -10.83 12.67
C ARG A 229 18.10 -11.12 11.72
N ILE A 230 17.66 -12.37 11.66
CA ILE A 230 16.49 -12.78 10.88
C ILE A 230 15.32 -13.10 11.82
N GLY A 231 14.22 -12.37 11.65
CA GLY A 231 12.89 -12.76 12.13
C GLY A 231 12.09 -13.38 10.98
N SER A 232 11.00 -14.09 11.28
CA SER A 232 10.17 -14.65 10.22
C SER A 232 8.69 -14.73 10.60
N PHE A 233 7.84 -14.69 9.58
CA PHE A 233 6.41 -14.93 9.67
C PHE A 233 5.97 -15.94 8.61
N GLY A 234 4.79 -16.54 8.79
CA GLY A 234 4.18 -17.46 7.83
C GLY A 234 2.90 -18.06 8.41
N LEU A 235 2.04 -18.63 7.58
CA LEU A 235 0.74 -19.17 7.99
C LEU A 235 0.82 -20.60 8.54
N GLY A 236 1.97 -21.25 8.44
CA GLY A 236 2.25 -22.52 9.11
C GLY A 236 2.53 -22.36 10.62
N SER A 237 2.55 -23.49 11.33
CA SER A 237 2.94 -23.52 12.75
C SER A 237 4.37 -22.99 12.92
N PRO A 238 4.60 -22.02 13.82
CA PRO A 238 5.93 -21.46 14.04
C PRO A 238 6.81 -22.33 14.94
N ASP A 239 8.11 -22.36 14.66
CA ASP A 239 9.15 -22.79 15.60
C ASP A 239 9.55 -21.66 16.57
N LEU A 240 10.50 -21.95 17.48
CA LEU A 240 11.00 -21.00 18.47
C LEU A 240 11.40 -19.65 17.84
N GLY A 241 10.78 -18.57 18.34
CA GLY A 241 11.04 -17.19 17.90
C GLY A 241 10.43 -16.81 16.54
N GLN A 242 9.80 -17.75 15.84
CA GLN A 242 9.09 -17.50 14.60
C GLN A 242 7.64 -17.07 14.88
N PHE A 243 7.05 -16.29 13.98
CA PHE A 243 5.63 -15.94 14.03
C PHE A 243 4.82 -16.82 13.09
N GLY A 244 3.68 -17.33 13.53
CA GLY A 244 2.80 -18.12 12.68
C GLY A 244 1.43 -18.40 13.27
N ILE A 245 0.70 -19.35 12.67
CA ILE A 245 -0.62 -19.77 13.14
C ILE A 245 -0.51 -21.09 13.89
N ARG A 246 -1.08 -21.15 15.10
CA ARG A 246 -1.27 -22.41 15.84
C ARG A 246 -2.75 -22.67 16.05
N GLU A 247 -3.12 -23.94 16.01
CA GLU A 247 -4.46 -24.38 16.38
C GLU A 247 -4.42 -24.98 17.78
N GLU A 248 -5.29 -24.50 18.67
CA GLU A 248 -5.43 -24.95 20.04
C GLU A 248 -6.93 -25.06 20.34
N ASN A 249 -7.40 -26.24 20.77
CA ASN A 249 -8.81 -26.52 21.05
C ASN A 249 -9.79 -26.15 19.92
N GLY A 250 -9.38 -26.36 18.66
CA GLY A 250 -10.20 -26.05 17.48
C GLY A 250 -10.29 -24.56 17.12
N GLN A 251 -9.48 -23.71 17.76
CA GLN A 251 -9.38 -22.28 17.48
C GLN A 251 -7.98 -21.93 16.95
N GLN A 252 -7.93 -21.05 15.95
CA GLN A 252 -6.67 -20.55 15.41
C GLN A 252 -6.17 -19.32 16.16
N TRP A 253 -4.87 -19.27 16.41
CA TRP A 253 -4.18 -18.21 17.13
C TRP A 253 -2.99 -17.71 16.32
N LEU A 254 -2.78 -16.39 16.33
CA LEU A 254 -1.47 -15.81 16.06
C LEU A 254 -0.54 -16.24 17.20
N ALA A 255 0.65 -16.72 16.88
CA ALA A 255 1.59 -17.29 17.84
C ALA A 255 3.04 -16.89 17.56
N GLN A 256 3.86 -16.91 18.62
CA GLN A 256 5.32 -16.86 18.54
C GLN A 256 5.91 -18.14 19.14
N GLY A 257 6.43 -19.04 18.30
CA GLY A 257 6.76 -20.40 18.72
C GLY A 257 5.59 -21.05 19.46
N SER A 258 5.80 -21.51 20.70
CA SER A 258 4.73 -22.10 21.50
C SER A 258 3.79 -21.08 22.15
N ASN A 259 4.14 -19.80 22.20
CA ASN A 259 3.34 -18.78 22.88
C ASN A 259 2.14 -18.35 22.02
N LEU A 260 0.92 -18.51 22.54
CA LEU A 260 -0.31 -18.05 21.89
C LEU A 260 -0.50 -16.56 22.20
N LEU A 261 -0.60 -15.73 21.16
CA LEU A 261 -0.62 -14.27 21.30
C LEU A 261 -2.03 -13.70 21.22
N LEU A 262 -2.74 -13.99 20.13
CA LEU A 262 -4.05 -13.43 19.86
C LEU A 262 -4.90 -14.42 19.06
N PRO A 263 -6.14 -14.71 19.47
CA PRO A 263 -7.06 -15.45 18.63
C PRO A 263 -7.26 -14.76 17.29
N VAL A 264 -7.26 -15.54 16.21
CA VAL A 264 -7.58 -15.01 14.87
C VAL A 264 -8.97 -14.37 14.83
N THR A 265 -9.90 -14.85 15.65
CA THR A 265 -11.26 -14.33 15.78
C THR A 265 -11.34 -12.94 16.41
N GLU A 266 -10.28 -12.45 17.05
CA GLU A 266 -10.21 -11.09 17.60
C GLU A 266 -9.69 -10.07 16.58
N LEU A 267 -9.24 -10.49 15.39
CA LEU A 267 -8.85 -9.58 14.32
C LEU A 267 -10.08 -8.98 13.64
N LYS A 268 -10.12 -7.66 13.49
CA LYS A 268 -11.11 -6.97 12.64
C LYS A 268 -10.79 -7.02 11.15
N ILE A 269 -9.57 -7.41 10.79
CA ILE A 269 -9.14 -7.63 9.40
C ILE A 269 -9.28 -9.11 9.02
N PHE A 270 -10.08 -9.39 8.00
CA PHE A 270 -10.48 -10.75 7.63
C PHE A 270 -9.55 -11.41 6.60
N GLY A 271 -9.50 -12.74 6.63
CA GLY A 271 -8.82 -13.56 5.62
C GLY A 271 -7.36 -13.90 5.95
N ARG A 272 -6.89 -15.01 5.37
CA ARG A 272 -5.53 -15.56 5.60
C ARG A 272 -4.41 -14.58 5.25
N HIS A 273 -4.59 -13.78 4.21
CA HIS A 273 -3.60 -12.77 3.83
C HIS A 273 -3.45 -11.68 4.91
N ASN A 274 -4.54 -11.30 5.59
CA ASN A 274 -4.48 -10.34 6.69
C ASN A 274 -3.90 -10.94 7.97
N GLN A 275 -4.11 -12.24 8.21
CA GLN A 275 -3.37 -12.97 9.25
C GLN A 275 -1.86 -12.92 8.97
N ALA A 276 -1.43 -13.16 7.73
CA ALA A 276 -0.02 -13.03 7.34
C ALA A 276 0.51 -11.60 7.54
N ASN A 277 -0.28 -10.58 7.20
CA ASN A 277 0.07 -9.17 7.42
C ASN A 277 0.24 -8.85 8.91
N ALA A 278 -0.66 -9.33 9.76
CA ALA A 278 -0.57 -9.17 11.21
C ALA A 278 0.69 -9.85 11.76
N LEU A 279 0.98 -11.08 11.34
CA LEU A 279 2.19 -11.80 11.73
C LEU A 279 3.47 -11.10 11.25
N ALA A 280 3.47 -10.54 10.05
CA ALA A 280 4.58 -9.75 9.53
C ALA A 280 4.82 -8.50 10.40
N ALA A 281 3.75 -7.77 10.74
CA ALA A 281 3.83 -6.59 11.60
C ALA A 281 4.36 -6.94 13.00
N LEU A 282 3.85 -8.00 13.63
CA LEU A 282 4.34 -8.49 14.93
C LEU A 282 5.82 -8.91 14.87
N ALA A 283 6.23 -9.60 13.80
CA ALA A 283 7.62 -9.99 13.60
C ALA A 283 8.55 -8.76 13.46
N ILE A 284 8.09 -7.69 12.81
CA ILE A 284 8.82 -6.41 12.70
C ILE A 284 8.97 -5.75 14.08
N VAL A 285 7.88 -5.62 14.84
CA VAL A 285 7.90 -5.03 16.19
C VAL A 285 8.83 -5.82 17.12
N ASN A 286 8.76 -7.15 17.09
CA ASN A 286 9.66 -8.01 17.86
C ASN A 286 11.13 -7.88 17.43
N ASN A 287 11.39 -7.65 16.14
CA ASN A 287 12.75 -7.42 15.65
C ASN A 287 13.30 -6.05 16.05
N LEU A 288 12.44 -5.08 16.34
CA LEU A 288 12.80 -3.81 17.00
C LEU A 288 13.01 -3.94 18.52
N HIS A 289 12.81 -5.14 19.09
CA HIS A 289 12.90 -5.40 20.52
C HIS A 289 11.89 -4.61 21.38
N LEU A 290 10.71 -4.34 20.80
CA LEU A 290 9.60 -3.68 21.48
C LEU A 290 8.60 -4.71 22.04
N PRO A 291 7.86 -4.36 23.11
CA PRO A 291 6.84 -5.24 23.67
C PRO A 291 5.72 -5.52 22.66
N LEU A 292 5.17 -6.72 22.69
CA LEU A 292 4.11 -7.13 21.76
C LEU A 292 2.72 -6.76 22.26
N GLU A 293 2.53 -6.60 23.56
CA GLU A 293 1.22 -6.37 24.18
C GLU A 293 0.51 -5.14 23.58
N PRO A 294 1.13 -3.95 23.45
CA PRO A 294 0.50 -2.82 22.77
C PRO A 294 0.21 -3.09 21.28
N ALA A 295 1.05 -3.90 20.62
CA ALA A 295 0.84 -4.27 19.23
C ALA A 295 -0.35 -5.23 19.04
N LEU A 296 -0.63 -6.09 20.03
CA LEU A 296 -1.82 -6.95 20.03
C LEU A 296 -3.10 -6.13 20.19
N ASP A 297 -3.08 -5.07 21.02
CA ASP A 297 -4.22 -4.16 21.15
C ASP A 297 -4.51 -3.43 19.83
N VAL A 298 -3.47 -2.99 19.12
CA VAL A 298 -3.63 -2.42 17.77
C VAL A 298 -4.28 -3.42 16.82
N LEU A 299 -3.89 -4.70 16.85
CA LEU A 299 -4.51 -5.71 15.98
C LEU A 299 -5.99 -5.97 16.27
N ARG A 300 -6.42 -5.83 17.53
CA ARG A 300 -7.84 -5.93 17.91
C ARG A 300 -8.65 -4.77 17.34
N GLU A 301 -8.05 -3.58 17.28
CA GLU A 301 -8.76 -2.36 16.88
C GLU A 301 -8.64 -2.02 15.39
N PHE A 302 -7.56 -2.46 14.73
CA PHE A 302 -7.26 -2.11 13.35
C PHE A 302 -8.34 -2.62 12.39
N SER A 303 -9.11 -1.69 11.83
CA SER A 303 -10.24 -1.97 10.94
C SER A 303 -9.86 -2.13 9.46
N GLY A 304 -8.56 -2.15 9.14
CA GLY A 304 -8.09 -2.06 7.75
C GLY A 304 -7.92 -0.62 7.28
N LEU A 305 -7.37 -0.47 6.07
CA LEU A 305 -7.17 0.84 5.47
C LEU A 305 -8.48 1.41 4.91
N PRO A 306 -8.70 2.73 4.95
CA PRO A 306 -9.87 3.34 4.34
C PRO A 306 -10.11 2.82 2.92
N HIS A 307 -11.34 2.38 2.69
CA HIS A 307 -11.81 1.88 1.39
C HIS A 307 -11.14 0.60 0.87
N ARG A 308 -10.36 -0.12 1.70
CA ARG A 308 -9.71 -1.40 1.35
C ARG A 308 -10.09 -2.50 2.34
N CYS A 309 -11.15 -3.25 2.03
CA CYS A 309 -11.79 -4.20 2.95
C CYS A 309 -11.90 -3.65 4.39
N GLN A 310 -12.25 -2.37 4.51
CA GLN A 310 -12.32 -1.66 5.77
C GLN A 310 -13.56 -2.12 6.54
N TRP A 311 -13.38 -2.63 7.74
CA TRP A 311 -14.49 -2.85 8.66
C TRP A 311 -15.07 -1.49 9.08
N VAL A 312 -16.38 -1.32 8.93
CA VAL A 312 -17.08 -0.06 9.21
C VAL A 312 -17.88 -0.15 10.50
N ALA A 313 -18.68 -1.21 10.64
CA ALA A 313 -19.54 -1.44 11.79
C ALA A 313 -19.96 -2.91 11.87
N GLU A 314 -20.45 -3.30 13.04
CA GLU A 314 -21.26 -4.51 13.24
C GLU A 314 -22.56 -4.11 13.92
N SER A 315 -23.71 -4.50 13.36
CA SER A 315 -25.03 -4.26 13.97
C SER A 315 -25.92 -5.47 13.76
N ALA A 316 -26.62 -5.88 14.82
CA ALA A 316 -27.44 -7.10 14.84
C ALA A 316 -26.71 -8.37 14.32
N GLY A 317 -25.39 -8.45 14.50
CA GLY A 317 -24.55 -9.54 14.01
C GLY A 317 -24.25 -9.50 12.50
N VAL A 318 -24.55 -8.39 11.82
CA VAL A 318 -24.21 -8.15 10.41
C VAL A 318 -22.96 -7.28 10.35
N LEU A 319 -21.95 -7.73 9.59
CA LEU A 319 -20.72 -6.97 9.36
C LEU A 319 -20.88 -6.03 8.16
N PHE A 320 -20.38 -4.80 8.27
CA PHE A 320 -20.34 -3.86 7.15
C PHE A 320 -18.90 -3.58 6.73
N ILE A 321 -18.59 -3.82 5.46
CA ILE A 321 -17.23 -3.77 4.93
C ILE A 321 -17.16 -2.86 3.70
N ASN A 322 -16.28 -1.87 3.76
CA ASN A 322 -16.01 -0.91 2.70
C ASN A 322 -14.75 -1.30 1.91
N ASP A 323 -14.95 -1.80 0.70
CA ASP A 323 -13.88 -2.03 -0.27
C ASP A 323 -14.11 -1.22 -1.56
N SER A 324 -14.48 0.06 -1.41
CA SER A 324 -14.73 0.97 -2.55
C SER A 324 -13.55 1.05 -3.54
N LYS A 325 -12.32 0.74 -3.09
CA LYS A 325 -11.12 0.67 -3.92
C LYS A 325 -11.05 -0.57 -4.83
N ALA A 326 -11.95 -1.54 -4.69
CA ALA A 326 -12.13 -2.62 -5.66
C ALA A 326 -12.77 -2.11 -6.96
N THR A 327 -12.04 -1.27 -7.70
CA THR A 327 -12.51 -0.61 -8.93
C THR A 327 -12.40 -1.48 -10.19
N ASN A 328 -12.15 -2.78 -10.04
CA ASN A 328 -12.06 -3.76 -11.12
C ASN A 328 -12.51 -5.14 -10.63
N VAL A 329 -12.82 -6.03 -11.57
CA VAL A 329 -13.35 -7.38 -11.29
C VAL A 329 -12.43 -8.21 -10.39
N GLY A 330 -11.12 -8.23 -10.66
CA GLY A 330 -10.18 -9.02 -9.87
C GLY A 330 -10.12 -8.59 -8.40
N ALA A 331 -10.17 -7.28 -8.15
CA ALA A 331 -10.20 -6.76 -6.79
C ALA A 331 -11.50 -7.14 -6.05
N ALA A 332 -12.65 -7.04 -6.72
CA ALA A 332 -13.93 -7.43 -6.13
C ALA A 332 -14.00 -8.93 -5.84
N VAL A 333 -13.49 -9.78 -6.75
CA VAL A 333 -13.34 -11.23 -6.52
C VAL A 333 -12.51 -11.51 -5.27
N ALA A 334 -11.35 -10.88 -5.15
CA ALA A 334 -10.47 -11.07 -3.99
C ALA A 334 -11.15 -10.69 -2.66
N ALA A 335 -11.96 -9.62 -2.66
CA ALA A 335 -12.73 -9.20 -1.49
C ALA A 335 -13.83 -10.21 -1.14
N ILE A 336 -14.63 -10.63 -2.14
CA ILE A 336 -15.72 -11.60 -1.96
C ILE A 336 -15.17 -12.93 -1.40
N GLU A 337 -14.09 -13.45 -1.97
CA GLU A 337 -13.51 -14.71 -1.52
C GLU A 337 -12.85 -14.58 -0.15
N GLY A 338 -12.10 -13.50 0.07
CA GLY A 338 -11.41 -13.27 1.33
C GLY A 338 -12.36 -13.17 2.53
N ILE A 339 -13.50 -12.52 2.35
CA ILE A 339 -14.54 -12.39 3.36
C ILE A 339 -15.36 -13.68 3.44
N GLY A 340 -15.83 -14.18 2.29
CA GLY A 340 -16.74 -15.32 2.19
C GLY A 340 -16.17 -16.61 2.77
N GLN A 341 -14.86 -16.85 2.68
CA GLN A 341 -14.20 -18.02 3.28
C GLN A 341 -14.19 -17.98 4.82
N THR A 342 -14.42 -16.82 5.43
CA THR A 342 -14.32 -16.63 6.89
C THR A 342 -15.68 -16.39 7.55
N LEU A 343 -16.72 -16.09 6.77
CA LEU A 343 -18.07 -15.85 7.27
C LEU A 343 -18.79 -17.14 7.62
N LYS A 344 -19.66 -17.05 8.64
CA LYS A 344 -20.65 -18.09 8.93
C LYS A 344 -21.87 -17.98 8.00
N GLY A 345 -22.27 -16.75 7.67
CA GLY A 345 -23.35 -16.43 6.74
C GLY A 345 -22.85 -16.22 5.32
N ARG A 346 -23.54 -15.36 4.58
CA ARG A 346 -23.25 -14.99 3.19
C ARG A 346 -23.07 -13.48 3.02
N ILE A 347 -22.58 -13.10 1.86
CA ILE A 347 -22.34 -11.71 1.49
C ILE A 347 -23.59 -11.12 0.81
N VAL A 348 -24.00 -9.92 1.23
CA VAL A 348 -24.81 -9.00 0.43
C VAL A 348 -23.86 -8.03 -0.27
N LEU A 349 -23.69 -8.21 -1.57
CA LEU A 349 -22.73 -7.46 -2.37
C LEU A 349 -23.36 -6.18 -2.88
N ILE A 350 -22.71 -5.03 -2.73
CA ILE A 350 -23.03 -3.79 -3.45
C ILE A 350 -22.00 -3.62 -4.56
N ALA A 351 -22.45 -3.66 -5.81
CA ALA A 351 -21.59 -3.63 -7.01
C ALA A 351 -22.07 -2.63 -8.08
N GLY A 352 -21.18 -2.23 -8.98
CA GLY A 352 -21.49 -1.37 -10.12
C GLY A 352 -20.85 0.04 -10.08
N GLY A 353 -21.06 0.80 -11.16
CA GLY A 353 -20.38 2.06 -11.48
C GLY A 353 -20.00 2.14 -12.96
N ASP A 354 -18.88 2.80 -13.28
CA ASP A 354 -18.28 2.83 -14.62
C ASP A 354 -17.28 1.68 -14.81
N GLY A 355 -17.71 0.64 -15.50
CA GLY A 355 -16.94 -0.57 -15.80
C GLY A 355 -15.94 -0.42 -16.94
N LYS A 356 -15.97 0.68 -17.70
CA LYS A 356 -15.04 0.98 -18.80
C LYS A 356 -14.92 -0.17 -19.83
N GLY A 357 -16.02 -0.89 -20.07
CA GLY A 357 -16.06 -2.03 -20.99
C GLY A 357 -15.43 -3.33 -20.45
N ALA A 358 -15.27 -3.47 -19.13
CA ALA A 358 -14.77 -4.69 -18.51
C ALA A 358 -15.73 -5.88 -18.74
N ASP A 359 -15.15 -7.09 -18.76
CA ASP A 359 -15.90 -8.34 -18.69
C ASP A 359 -16.16 -8.73 -17.24
N PHE A 360 -17.43 -8.69 -16.82
CA PHE A 360 -17.85 -9.04 -15.47
C PHE A 360 -18.07 -10.55 -15.24
N SER A 361 -17.90 -11.40 -16.27
CA SER A 361 -18.08 -12.85 -16.14
C SER A 361 -17.21 -13.47 -15.04
N GLY A 362 -16.03 -12.89 -14.78
CA GLY A 362 -15.12 -13.30 -13.71
C GLY A 362 -15.68 -13.18 -12.29
N LEU A 363 -16.74 -12.38 -12.06
CA LEU A 363 -17.39 -12.28 -10.75
C LEU A 363 -18.21 -13.54 -10.41
N LEU A 364 -18.75 -14.22 -11.44
CA LEU A 364 -19.78 -15.24 -11.27
C LEU A 364 -19.38 -16.38 -10.33
N PRO A 365 -18.17 -16.98 -10.41
CA PRO A 365 -17.80 -18.09 -9.53
C PRO A 365 -17.80 -17.68 -8.04
N SER A 366 -17.25 -16.52 -7.71
CA SER A 366 -17.16 -16.05 -6.33
C SER A 366 -18.53 -15.60 -5.80
N VAL A 367 -19.35 -14.97 -6.65
CA VAL A 367 -20.75 -14.64 -6.32
C VAL A 367 -21.55 -15.90 -6.02
N GLN A 368 -21.47 -16.93 -6.87
CA GLN A 368 -22.17 -18.20 -6.66
C GLN A 368 -21.84 -18.88 -5.33
N ASN A 369 -20.57 -18.81 -4.93
CA ASN A 369 -20.09 -19.50 -3.74
C ASN A 369 -20.41 -18.75 -2.45
N TYR A 370 -20.35 -17.42 -2.45
CA TYR A 370 -20.31 -16.64 -1.21
C TYR A 370 -21.40 -15.56 -1.08
N VAL A 371 -22.02 -15.13 -2.20
CA VAL A 371 -22.95 -14.00 -2.21
C VAL A 371 -24.39 -14.52 -2.22
N LYS A 372 -25.25 -13.94 -1.36
CA LYS A 372 -26.69 -14.26 -1.33
C LYS A 372 -27.52 -13.34 -2.23
N ALA A 373 -27.11 -12.08 -2.38
CA ALA A 373 -27.74 -11.10 -3.23
C ALA A 373 -26.73 -10.03 -3.67
N SER A 374 -26.84 -9.55 -4.91
CA SER A 374 -26.06 -8.43 -5.42
C SER A 374 -26.95 -7.23 -5.71
N LEU A 375 -26.70 -6.12 -5.02
CA LEU A 375 -27.35 -4.83 -5.17
C LEU A 375 -26.52 -3.98 -6.13
N LEU A 376 -27.08 -3.67 -7.29
CA LEU A 376 -26.36 -3.14 -8.44
C LEU A 376 -26.68 -1.66 -8.64
N ILE A 377 -25.66 -0.81 -8.67
CA ILE A 377 -25.76 0.65 -8.83
C ILE A 377 -24.98 1.17 -10.04
N GLY A 378 -25.33 2.36 -10.51
CA GLY A 378 -24.53 3.09 -11.50
C GLY A 378 -24.70 2.63 -12.95
N ARG A 379 -23.86 3.23 -13.81
CA ARG A 379 -23.96 3.15 -15.28
C ARG A 379 -24.02 1.71 -15.79
N ASP A 380 -23.11 0.86 -15.32
CA ASP A 380 -22.94 -0.51 -15.84
C ASP A 380 -23.66 -1.57 -14.98
N ALA A 381 -24.56 -1.19 -14.07
CA ALA A 381 -25.41 -2.14 -13.35
C ALA A 381 -26.11 -3.16 -14.28
N PRO A 382 -26.66 -2.79 -15.47
CA PRO A 382 -27.23 -3.76 -16.40
C PRO A 382 -26.22 -4.78 -16.94
N ALA A 383 -24.96 -4.37 -17.15
CA ALA A 383 -23.91 -5.26 -17.64
C ALA A 383 -23.45 -6.24 -16.56
N VAL A 384 -23.27 -5.77 -15.32
CA VAL A 384 -22.98 -6.63 -14.16
C VAL A 384 -24.09 -7.66 -13.96
N GLU A 385 -25.36 -7.23 -13.98
CA GLU A 385 -26.53 -8.12 -13.87
C GLU A 385 -26.53 -9.21 -14.95
N ALA A 386 -26.25 -8.82 -16.20
CA ALA A 386 -26.21 -9.74 -17.33
C ALA A 386 -25.11 -10.80 -17.21
N SER A 387 -24.02 -10.52 -16.47
CA SER A 387 -22.95 -11.47 -16.17
C SER A 387 -23.24 -12.35 -14.96
N LEU A 388 -24.15 -11.95 -14.06
CA LEU A 388 -24.54 -12.68 -12.86
C LEU A 388 -25.82 -13.53 -13.05
N ARG A 389 -26.07 -14.02 -14.26
CA ARG A 389 -27.28 -14.79 -14.58
C ARG A 389 -27.49 -15.98 -13.64
N GLY A 390 -28.72 -16.11 -13.15
CA GLY A 390 -29.12 -17.17 -12.21
C GLY A 390 -28.77 -16.86 -10.75
N GLN A 391 -28.15 -15.72 -10.45
CA GLN A 391 -27.97 -15.21 -9.09
C GLN A 391 -29.06 -14.20 -8.73
N VAL A 392 -29.26 -13.99 -7.42
CA VAL A 392 -30.19 -12.96 -6.94
C VAL A 392 -29.54 -11.59 -7.13
N THR A 393 -30.17 -10.76 -7.94
CA THR A 393 -29.70 -9.40 -8.27
C THR A 393 -30.86 -8.41 -8.13
N GLU A 394 -30.55 -7.20 -7.69
CA GLU A 394 -31.51 -6.10 -7.57
C GLU A 394 -30.82 -4.80 -7.99
N ARG A 395 -31.46 -4.00 -8.85
CA ARG A 395 -30.93 -2.69 -9.25
C ARG A 395 -31.39 -1.63 -8.27
N CYS A 396 -30.45 -0.88 -7.70
CA CYS A 396 -30.72 0.24 -6.81
C CYS A 396 -30.46 1.57 -7.53
N GLU A 397 -31.22 2.59 -7.16
CA GLU A 397 -31.13 3.93 -7.76
C GLU A 397 -29.80 4.62 -7.44
N ASP A 398 -29.35 4.49 -6.20
CA ASP A 398 -28.10 5.05 -5.70
C ASP A 398 -27.50 4.18 -4.58
N LEU A 399 -26.35 4.62 -4.06
CA LEU A 399 -25.64 3.91 -2.99
C LEU A 399 -26.44 3.90 -1.68
N ARG A 400 -27.19 4.94 -1.36
CA ARG A 400 -27.99 4.98 -0.13
C ARG A 400 -29.08 3.93 -0.18
N HIS A 401 -29.81 3.86 -1.29
CA HIS A 401 -30.82 2.84 -1.53
C HIS A 401 -30.20 1.44 -1.41
N ALA A 402 -29.04 1.19 -2.03
CA ALA A 402 -28.35 -0.10 -1.90
C ALA A 402 -27.97 -0.43 -0.44
N VAL A 403 -27.49 0.54 0.36
CA VAL A 403 -27.15 0.29 1.78
C VAL A 403 -28.38 -0.01 2.62
N VAL A 404 -29.47 0.75 2.45
CA VAL A 404 -30.74 0.50 3.16
C VAL A 404 -31.28 -0.88 2.79
N ARG A 405 -31.30 -1.20 1.48
CA ARG A 405 -31.77 -2.50 1.00
C ARG A 405 -30.89 -3.65 1.51
N ALA A 406 -29.58 -3.44 1.58
CA ALA A 406 -28.64 -4.44 2.12
C ALA A 406 -28.94 -4.75 3.58
N TRP A 407 -29.23 -3.72 4.38
CA TRP A 407 -29.60 -3.88 5.79
C TRP A 407 -30.91 -4.65 5.96
N GLU A 408 -31.93 -4.35 5.16
CA GLU A 408 -33.23 -5.04 5.23
C GLU A 408 -33.16 -6.53 4.93
N ILE A 409 -32.22 -6.95 4.06
CA ILE A 409 -32.10 -8.35 3.65
C ILE A 409 -31.02 -9.10 4.41
N ALA A 410 -30.07 -8.43 5.07
CA ALA A 410 -28.98 -9.08 5.80
C ALA A 410 -29.48 -9.74 7.09
N GLU A 411 -28.89 -10.89 7.44
CA GLU A 411 -29.21 -11.63 8.66
C GLU A 411 -27.95 -11.78 9.53
N ALA A 412 -28.14 -12.07 10.82
CA ALA A 412 -27.01 -12.28 11.74
C ALA A 412 -26.04 -13.35 11.22
N GLY A 413 -24.76 -13.00 11.12
CA GLY A 413 -23.70 -13.83 10.54
C GLY A 413 -23.34 -13.47 9.09
N ASP A 414 -24.14 -12.65 8.41
CA ASP A 414 -23.84 -12.13 7.07
C ASP A 414 -22.88 -10.93 7.11
N ALA A 415 -22.41 -10.54 5.92
CA ALA A 415 -21.75 -9.26 5.71
C ALA A 415 -22.35 -8.48 4.54
N VAL A 416 -22.49 -7.17 4.71
CA VAL A 416 -22.71 -6.21 3.63
C VAL A 416 -21.34 -5.73 3.12
N LEU A 417 -21.04 -6.00 1.85
CA LEU A 417 -19.77 -5.68 1.23
C LEU A 417 -19.95 -4.69 0.08
N LEU A 418 -19.35 -3.50 0.19
CA LEU A 418 -19.14 -2.64 -0.97
C LEU A 418 -17.87 -3.08 -1.69
N ALA A 419 -18.01 -3.82 -2.79
CA ALA A 419 -16.91 -4.23 -3.68
C ALA A 419 -17.34 -4.00 -5.14
N PRO A 420 -17.17 -2.77 -5.66
CA PRO A 420 -17.93 -2.28 -6.81
C PRO A 420 -17.60 -2.93 -8.15
N ALA A 421 -16.41 -3.51 -8.29
CA ALA A 421 -15.85 -4.00 -9.57
C ALA A 421 -15.71 -2.93 -10.68
N CYS A 422 -16.09 -1.68 -10.38
CA CYS A 422 -16.15 -0.56 -11.31
C CYS A 422 -15.49 0.71 -10.75
N ALA A 423 -15.02 1.58 -11.63
CA ALA A 423 -14.68 2.95 -11.28
C ALA A 423 -15.93 3.70 -10.79
N SER A 424 -15.74 4.81 -10.09
CA SER A 424 -16.82 5.55 -9.41
C SER A 424 -17.26 6.84 -10.11
N PHE A 425 -16.57 7.24 -11.18
CA PHE A 425 -16.70 8.58 -11.80
C PHE A 425 -18.04 8.85 -12.48
N ASP A 426 -18.91 7.85 -12.60
CA ASP A 426 -20.28 8.03 -13.09
C ASP A 426 -21.21 8.65 -12.03
N MET A 427 -20.95 8.42 -10.74
CA MET A 427 -21.81 8.88 -9.63
C MET A 427 -21.05 9.68 -8.56
N PHE A 428 -19.72 9.61 -8.52
CA PHE A 428 -18.88 10.13 -7.44
C PHE A 428 -17.64 10.86 -7.97
N SER A 429 -17.01 11.69 -7.14
CA SER A 429 -15.76 12.38 -7.53
C SER A 429 -14.52 11.48 -7.51
N GLY A 430 -14.60 10.33 -6.83
CA GLY A 430 -13.50 9.38 -6.64
C GLY A 430 -13.98 8.13 -5.91
N PHE A 431 -13.13 7.12 -5.74
CA PHE A 431 -13.54 5.93 -4.98
C PHE A 431 -13.57 6.24 -3.48
N GLU A 432 -12.78 7.23 -3.05
CA GLU A 432 -12.78 7.78 -1.69
C GLU A 432 -14.15 8.34 -1.36
N ASP A 433 -14.68 9.26 -2.18
CA ASP A 433 -16.03 9.84 -2.01
C ASP A 433 -17.13 8.76 -1.93
N ARG A 434 -17.11 7.78 -2.84
CA ARG A 434 -18.02 6.62 -2.78
C ARG A 434 -17.89 5.86 -1.46
N GLY A 435 -16.66 5.63 -1.00
CA GLY A 435 -16.38 4.88 0.20
C GLY A 435 -16.77 5.64 1.47
N ASP A 436 -16.56 6.95 1.52
CA ASP A 436 -16.96 7.83 2.62
C ASP A 436 -18.50 7.89 2.73
N GLN A 437 -19.18 7.98 1.60
CA GLN A 437 -20.65 7.93 1.57
C GLN A 437 -21.18 6.59 2.06
N PHE A 438 -20.56 5.47 1.68
CA PHE A 438 -20.93 4.16 2.22
C PHE A 438 -20.79 4.12 3.74
N VAL A 439 -19.65 4.58 4.28
CA VAL A 439 -19.43 4.64 5.74
C VAL A 439 -20.53 5.45 6.43
N ARG A 440 -20.85 6.62 5.88
CA ARG A 440 -21.91 7.49 6.40
C ARG A 440 -23.27 6.79 6.43
N TRP A 441 -23.67 6.16 5.32
CA TRP A 441 -24.98 5.50 5.24
C TRP A 441 -25.05 4.26 6.13
N VAL A 442 -23.96 3.51 6.24
CA VAL A 442 -23.85 2.38 7.19
C VAL A 442 -24.06 2.88 8.62
N GLN A 443 -23.43 3.98 9.01
CA GLN A 443 -23.61 4.54 10.35
C GLN A 443 -25.06 4.95 10.61
N GLU A 444 -25.76 5.48 9.61
CA GLU A 444 -27.18 5.84 9.71
C GLU A 444 -28.10 4.61 9.90
N VAL A 445 -27.87 3.51 9.15
CA VAL A 445 -28.72 2.30 9.26
C VAL A 445 -28.37 1.42 10.47
N ALA A 446 -27.10 1.39 10.87
CA ALA A 446 -26.61 0.51 11.94
C ALA A 446 -26.93 1.04 13.35
N HIS A 447 -27.13 2.35 13.50
CA HIS A 447 -27.41 3.03 14.78
C HIS A 447 -28.82 3.65 14.84
N GLY A 448 -29.61 3.50 13.76
CA GLY A 448 -30.94 4.09 13.60
C GLY A 448 -32.10 3.22 14.08
#